data_AF-A0A077EBC3-F1
#
_entry.id   AF-A0A077EBC3-F1
#
_cell.length_a   1.000
_cell.length_b   1.000
_cell.length_c   1.000
_cell.angle_alpha   90.00
_cell.angle_beta   90.00
_cell.angle_gamma   90.00
#
_symmetry.space_group_name_H-M   'P 1'
#
loop_
_entity.id
_entity.type
_entity.pdbx_description
1 polymer ?
#
loop_
_entity_poly.entity_id
_entity_poly.type
_entity_poly.pdbx_seq_one_letter_code
_entity_poly.pdbx_strand_id
1 'polypeptide(L)'
;MADIFVEMAIYDGALNINPQANMEGTSKYILQQHKITGTVFMDSYNYYLSQKQMESIFDSAEKKLMKKDPKLEAYIKKKNKGTEVPK
;
A
#
# COMPACT_ATOMS: atom_id res chain seq x y z
N MET A 1 9.55 4.33 -2.14
CA MET A 1 8.99 3.02 -1.73
C MET A 1 7.65 3.16 -1.01
N ALA A 2 7.56 3.89 0.11
CA ALA A 2 6.28 4.10 0.81
C ALA A 2 5.15 4.64 -0.10
N ASP A 3 5.44 5.62 -0.97
CA ASP A 3 4.44 6.16 -1.91
C ASP A 3 3.94 5.12 -2.93
N ILE A 4 4.85 4.26 -3.40
CA ILE A 4 4.51 3.16 -4.31
C ILE A 4 3.55 2.18 -3.61
N PHE A 5 3.81 1.84 -2.33
CA PHE A 5 2.90 1.00 -1.55
C PHE A 5 1.54 1.66 -1.29
N VAL A 6 1.49 2.97 -1.05
CA VAL A 6 0.22 3.71 -0.92
C VAL A 6 -0.60 3.62 -2.20
N GLU A 7 0.02 3.85 -3.36
CA GLU A 7 -0.67 3.78 -4.65
C GLU A 7 -1.11 2.35 -4.96
N MET A 8 -0.23 1.36 -4.75
CA MET A 8 -0.58 -0.05 -4.92
C MET A 8 -1.76 -0.46 -4.03
N ALA A 9 -1.79 -0.06 -2.75
CA ALA A 9 -2.89 -0.37 -1.84
C ALA A 9 -4.23 0.25 -2.26
N ILE A 10 -4.21 1.47 -2.80
CA ILE A 10 -5.43 2.11 -3.33
C ILE A 10 -5.97 1.33 -4.53
N TYR A 11 -5.09 0.90 -5.43
CA TYR A 11 -5.49 0.11 -6.60
C TYR A 11 -5.89 -1.32 -6.27
N ASP A 12 -5.25 -1.96 -5.29
CA ASP A 12 -5.66 -3.27 -4.78
C ASP A 12 -7.08 -3.21 -4.19
N GLY A 13 -7.39 -2.13 -3.46
CA GLY A 13 -8.74 -1.83 -3.02
C GLY A 13 -9.76 -1.78 -4.16
N ALA A 14 -9.35 -1.31 -5.35
CA ALA A 14 -10.22 -1.25 -6.53
C ALA A 14 -10.54 -2.62 -7.13
N LEU A 15 -9.75 -3.68 -6.89
CA LEU A 15 -10.13 -5.05 -7.29
C LEU A 15 -11.39 -5.54 -6.59
N ASN A 16 -11.62 -5.09 -5.35
CA ASN A 16 -12.85 -5.43 -4.63
C ASN A 16 -14.10 -4.83 -5.30
N ILE A 17 -13.92 -3.80 -6.14
CA ILE A 17 -14.99 -3.14 -6.89
C ILE A 17 -15.06 -3.68 -8.32
N ASN A 18 -13.90 -3.88 -8.96
CA ASN A 18 -13.78 -4.41 -10.31
C ASN A 18 -12.71 -5.53 -10.37
N PRO A 19 -13.13 -6.80 -10.25
CA PRO A 19 -12.22 -7.95 -10.33
C PRO A 19 -11.50 -8.12 -11.67
N GLN A 20 -11.99 -7.47 -12.74
CA GLN A 20 -11.37 -7.49 -14.07
C GLN A 20 -10.30 -6.40 -14.25
N ALA A 21 -9.97 -5.64 -13.19
CA ALA A 21 -8.94 -4.62 -13.30
C ALA A 21 -7.55 -5.24 -13.57
N ASN A 22 -6.85 -4.66 -14.55
CA ASN A 22 -5.55 -5.15 -14.98
C ASN A 22 -4.45 -4.75 -13.97
N MET A 23 -4.11 -5.68 -13.07
CA MET A 23 -3.07 -5.52 -12.05
C MET A 23 -1.66 -5.32 -12.61
N GLU A 24 -1.33 -6.00 -13.71
CA GLU A 24 -0.01 -5.89 -14.33
C GLU A 24 0.17 -4.50 -14.97
N GLY A 25 -0.83 -4.03 -15.70
CA GLY A 25 -0.83 -2.68 -16.27
C GLY A 25 -0.77 -1.60 -15.19
N THR A 26 -1.47 -1.81 -14.08
CA THR A 26 -1.51 -0.88 -12.95
C THR A 26 -0.17 -0.80 -12.23
N SER A 27 0.43 -1.94 -11.89
CA SER A 27 1.75 -1.97 -11.26
C SER A 27 2.81 -1.35 -12.17
N LYS A 28 2.79 -1.65 -13.47
CA LYS A 28 3.68 -1.02 -14.45
C LYS A 28 3.48 0.50 -14.53
N TYR A 29 2.24 0.97 -14.52
CA TYR A 29 1.91 2.39 -14.55
C TYR A 29 2.45 3.12 -13.31
N ILE A 30 2.22 2.57 -12.11
CA ILE A 30 2.74 3.14 -10.85
C ILE A 30 4.26 3.27 -10.92
N LEU A 31 4.97 2.20 -11.30
CA LEU A 31 6.43 2.24 -11.41
C LEU A 31 6.93 3.30 -12.42
N GLN A 32 6.22 3.46 -13.55
CA GLN A 32 6.52 4.51 -14.53
C GLN A 32 6.33 5.92 -13.98
N GLN A 33 5.27 6.18 -13.19
CA GLN A 33 5.07 7.48 -12.54
C GLN A 33 6.23 7.83 -11.58
N HIS A 34 6.77 6.81 -10.91
CA HIS A 34 7.93 6.94 -10.02
C HIS A 34 9.28 6.90 -10.77
N LYS A 35 9.27 6.80 -12.12
CA LYS A 35 10.46 6.72 -12.98
C LYS A 35 11.42 5.58 -12.60
N ILE A 36 10.87 4.44 -12.17
CA ILE A 36 11.64 3.25 -11.80
C ILE A 36 11.23 2.04 -12.64
N THR A 37 12.16 1.10 -12.80
CA THR A 37 11.88 -0.20 -13.42
C THR A 37 11.43 -1.21 -12.36
N GLY A 38 10.80 -2.31 -12.80
CA GLY A 38 10.46 -3.43 -11.92
C GLY A 38 11.69 -4.01 -11.21
N THR A 39 12.82 -4.12 -11.92
CA THR A 39 14.10 -4.57 -11.35
C THR A 39 14.56 -3.66 -10.21
N VAL A 40 14.58 -2.33 -10.44
CA VAL A 40 15.01 -1.35 -9.42
C VAL A 40 14.08 -1.38 -8.20
N PHE A 41 12.77 -1.57 -8.41
CA PHE A 41 11.83 -1.77 -7.31
C PHE A 41 12.17 -3.02 -6.50
N MET A 42 12.43 -4.14 -7.16
CA MET A 42 12.70 -5.41 -6.49
C MET A 42 14.04 -5.42 -5.76
N ASP A 43 15.06 -4.80 -6.33
CA ASP A 43 16.37 -4.60 -5.68
C ASP A 43 16.21 -3.75 -4.42
N SER A 44 15.44 -2.66 -4.51
CA SER A 44 15.14 -1.80 -3.37
C SER A 44 14.35 -2.54 -2.30
N TYR A 45 13.36 -3.34 -2.70
CA TYR A 45 12.56 -4.15 -1.79
C TYR A 45 13.44 -5.14 -1.01
N ASN A 46 14.29 -5.88 -1.72
CA ASN A 46 15.23 -6.83 -1.11
C ASN A 46 16.23 -6.13 -0.19
N TYR A 47 16.74 -4.96 -0.59
CA TYR A 47 17.61 -4.13 0.24
C TYR A 47 16.93 -3.76 1.57
N TYR A 48 15.76 -3.13 1.53
CA TYR A 48 15.07 -2.71 2.75
C TYR A 48 14.60 -3.88 3.62
N LEU A 49 14.29 -5.03 3.00
CA LEU A 49 13.98 -6.26 3.72
C LEU A 49 15.22 -6.76 4.50
N SER A 50 16.38 -6.80 3.86
CA SER A 50 17.65 -7.21 4.50
C SER A 50 18.05 -6.29 5.66
N GLN A 51 17.74 -5.01 5.55
CA GLN A 51 18.03 -4.00 6.58
C GLN A 51 16.99 -3.96 7.70
N LYS A 52 15.94 -4.80 7.65
CA LYS A 52 14.79 -4.75 8.56
C LYS A 52 14.10 -3.38 8.60
N GLN A 53 14.18 -2.63 7.50
CA GLN A 53 13.58 -1.30 7.38
C GLN A 53 12.17 -1.34 6.79
N MET A 54 11.70 -2.50 6.35
CA MET A 54 10.41 -2.64 5.69
C MET A 54 9.24 -2.21 6.58
N GLU A 55 9.29 -2.52 7.87
CA GLU A 55 8.27 -2.08 8.84
C GLU A 55 8.12 -0.56 8.86
N SER A 56 9.23 0.18 8.94
CA SER A 56 9.21 1.65 8.91
C SER A 56 8.67 2.24 7.60
N ILE A 57 8.86 1.53 6.49
CA ILE A 57 8.33 1.91 5.16
C ILE A 57 6.81 1.70 5.15
N PHE A 58 6.32 0.60 5.71
CA PHE A 58 4.89 0.33 5.84
C PHE A 58 4.21 1.32 6.78
N ASP A 59 4.79 1.63 7.94
CA ASP A 59 4.28 2.67 8.84
C ASP A 59 4.17 4.03 8.14
N SER A 60 5.19 4.35 7.33
CA SER A 60 5.20 5.59 6.55
C SER A 60 4.11 5.59 5.47
N ALA A 61 3.87 4.44 4.83
CA ALA A 61 2.81 4.28 3.84
C ALA A 61 1.43 4.42 4.50
N GLU A 62 1.18 3.75 5.63
CA GLU A 62 -0.08 3.84 6.37
C GLU A 62 -0.39 5.30 6.78
N LYS A 63 0.60 5.99 7.37
CA LYS A 63 0.46 7.41 7.73
C LYS A 63 0.14 8.30 6.52
N LYS A 64 0.77 8.03 5.37
CA LYS A 64 0.50 8.78 4.12
C LYS A 64 -0.91 8.48 3.59
N LEU A 65 -1.34 7.23 3.63
CA LEU A 65 -2.67 6.81 3.19
C LEU A 65 -3.76 7.45 4.07
N MET A 66 -3.59 7.45 5.39
CA MET A 66 -4.51 8.12 6.33
C MET A 66 -4.62 9.63 6.08
N LYS A 67 -3.50 10.29 5.73
CA LYS A 67 -3.52 11.72 5.36
C LYS A 67 -4.28 11.98 4.05
N LYS A 68 -4.28 11.03 3.12
CA LYS A 68 -4.92 11.17 1.80
C LYS A 68 -6.44 11.05 1.89
N ASP A 69 -6.96 10.22 2.80
CA ASP A 69 -8.38 10.17 3.12
C ASP A 69 -8.59 10.09 4.65
N PRO A 70 -8.89 11.22 5.31
CA PRO A 70 -9.14 11.26 6.75
C PRO A 70 -10.32 10.38 7.20
N LYS A 71 -11.24 10.01 6.30
CA LYS A 71 -12.35 9.11 6.63
C LYS A 71 -11.87 7.66 6.80
N LEU A 72 -10.73 7.28 6.21
CA LEU A 72 -10.10 5.98 6.42
C LEU A 72 -9.76 5.76 7.88
N GLU A 73 -9.23 6.77 8.57
CA GLU A 73 -8.84 6.63 9.97
C GLU A 73 -10.05 6.30 10.86
N ALA A 74 -11.17 7.01 10.65
CA ALA A 74 -12.43 6.74 11.34
C ALA A 74 -13.01 5.37 10.98
N TYR A 75 -12.91 4.95 9.72
CA TYR A 75 -13.37 3.66 9.24
C TYR A 75 -12.57 2.50 9.82
N ILE A 76 -11.22 2.58 9.81
CA ILE A 76 -10.31 1.58 10.40
C ILE A 76 -10.56 1.47 11.90
N LYS A 77 -10.65 2.61 12.62
CA LYS A 77 -10.97 2.62 14.05
C LYS A 77 -12.32 1.97 14.35
N LYS A 78 -13.34 2.19 13.52
CA LYS A 78 -14.66 1.57 13.66
C LYS A 78 -14.62 0.07 13.37
N LYS A 79 -13.88 -0.37 12.34
CA LYS A 79 -13.71 -1.78 11.99
C LYS A 79 -12.96 -2.55 13.09
N ASN A 80 -11.88 -1.98 13.63
CA ASN A 80 -11.07 -2.60 14.67
C ASN A 80 -11.80 -2.69 16.03
N LYS A 81 -12.72 -1.76 16.30
CA LYS A 81 -13.64 -1.84 17.46
C LYS A 81 -14.73 -2.90 17.29
N GLY A 82 -15.12 -3.22 16.05
CA GLY A 82 -16.05 -4.32 15.76
C GLY A 82 -15.43 -5.72 15.87
N THR A 83 -14.10 -5.80 15.99
CA THR A 83 -13.33 -7.03 16.21
C THR A 83 -12.82 -7.16 17.65
N GLU A 84 -13.48 -6.54 18.63
CA GLU A 84 -13.42 -7.04 20.01
C GLU A 84 -14.23 -8.35 20.05
N VAL A 85 -13.55 -9.46 19.75
CA VAL A 85 -14.09 -10.79 20.01
C VAL A 85 -14.37 -10.87 21.52
N PRO A 86 -15.61 -11.13 21.97
CA PRO A 86 -15.86 -11.39 23.38
C PRO A 86 -14.99 -12.59 23.81
N LYS A 87 -14.21 -12.40 24.86
CA LYS A 87 -13.46 -13.49 25.52
C LYS A 87 -14.40 -14.54 26.09
#